data_AF-A0A382V3X2-F1
#
_entry.id   AF-A0A382V3X2-F1
#
_cell.length_a   1.000
_cell.length_b   1.000
_cell.length_c   1.000
_cell.angle_alpha   90.00
_cell.angle_beta   90.00
_cell.angle_gamma   90.00
#
_symmetry.space_group_name_H-M   'P 1'
#
loop_
_entity.id
_entity.type
_entity.pdbx_description
1 polymer ?
#
loop_
_entity_poly.entity_id
_entity_poly.type
_entity_poly.pdbx_seq_one_letter_code
_entity_poly.pdbx_strand_id
1 'polypeptide(L)'
;MNPVKAVALAIIFFLSAVAPGINVEAANDARTDTDTGYLSEKWHTGLGTGIGALNSIKSADIDNDGEDELIFGNSQGYVHVLDWDASNEGWYETFQTV
;
A
#
# COMPACT_ATOMS: atom_id res chain seq x y z
N MET A 1 -39.75 -0.68 40.91
CA MET A 1 -39.15 -1.02 39.60
C MET A 1 -39.85 -2.28 39.08
N ASN A 2 -40.32 -2.32 37.84
CA ASN A 2 -41.03 -3.50 37.33
C ASN A 2 -40.02 -4.66 37.13
N PRO A 3 -40.19 -5.81 37.81
CA PRO A 3 -39.22 -6.91 37.78
C PRO A 3 -38.98 -7.44 36.35
N VAL A 4 -39.99 -7.40 35.48
CA VAL A 4 -39.86 -7.80 34.07
C VAL A 4 -38.91 -6.87 33.31
N LYS A 5 -38.98 -5.55 33.59
CA LYS A 5 -38.07 -4.57 32.97
C LYS A 5 -36.63 -4.74 33.46
N ALA A 6 -36.45 -5.09 34.73
CA ALA A 6 -35.13 -5.33 35.31
C ALA A 6 -34.46 -6.58 34.71
N VAL A 7 -35.21 -7.67 34.56
CA VAL A 7 -34.72 -8.91 33.93
C VAL A 7 -34.40 -8.69 32.45
N ALA A 8 -35.26 -8.00 31.71
CA ALA A 8 -35.00 -7.67 30.30
C ALA A 8 -33.70 -6.86 30.14
N LEU A 9 -33.45 -5.89 31.02
CA LEU A 9 -32.24 -5.08 30.98
C LEU A 9 -30.98 -5.91 31.30
N ALA A 10 -31.06 -6.81 32.29
CA ALA A 10 -29.96 -7.69 32.64
C ALA A 10 -29.59 -8.66 31.51
N ILE A 11 -30.58 -9.19 30.78
CA ILE A 11 -30.36 -10.06 29.62
C ILE A 11 -29.66 -9.28 28.50
N ILE A 12 -30.12 -8.07 28.18
CA ILE A 12 -29.48 -7.24 27.15
C ILE A 12 -28.01 -6.95 27.52
N PHE A 13 -27.75 -6.60 28.78
CA PHE A 13 -26.40 -6.31 29.26
C PHE A 13 -25.48 -7.54 29.18
N PHE A 14 -26.02 -8.72 29.52
CA PHE A 14 -25.27 -9.97 29.43
C PHE A 14 -25.00 -10.35 27.97
N LEU A 15 -25.99 -10.20 27.07
CA LEU A 15 -25.79 -10.45 25.63
C LEU A 15 -24.76 -9.49 25.02
N SER A 16 -24.72 -8.22 25.44
CA SER A 16 -23.72 -7.27 24.95
C SER A 16 -22.29 -7.59 25.39
N ALA A 17 -22.12 -8.30 26.53
CA ALA A 17 -20.81 -8.70 27.02
C ALA A 17 -20.25 -9.95 26.34
N VAL A 18 -21.10 -10.74 25.67
CA VAL A 18 -20.72 -11.99 24.98
C VAL A 18 -20.58 -11.76 23.46
N ALA A 19 -21.08 -10.64 22.93
CA ALA A 19 -20.81 -10.26 21.56
C ALA A 19 -19.29 -10.02 21.38
N PRO A 20 -18.64 -10.64 20.37
CA PRO A 20 -17.25 -10.34 20.09
C PRO A 20 -17.12 -8.84 19.83
N GLY A 21 -16.23 -8.18 20.57
CA GLY A 21 -15.94 -6.77 20.36
C GLY A 21 -15.59 -6.54 18.90
N ILE A 22 -16.43 -5.80 18.19
CA ILE A 22 -16.09 -5.27 16.88
C ILE A 22 -15.01 -4.23 17.15
N ASN A 23 -13.75 -4.63 17.01
CA ASN A 23 -12.66 -3.68 16.96
C ASN A 23 -12.90 -2.84 15.71
N VAL A 24 -13.20 -1.56 15.91
CA VAL A 24 -13.14 -0.58 14.82
C VAL A 24 -11.74 -0.01 14.92
N GLU A 25 -10.80 -0.57 14.17
CA GLU A 25 -9.52 0.12 13.95
C GLU A 25 -9.83 1.51 13.38
N ALA A 26 -9.44 2.57 14.09
CA ALA A 26 -9.41 3.89 13.50
C ALA A 26 -8.43 3.86 12.34
N ALA A 27 -8.82 4.41 11.17
CA ALA A 27 -7.94 4.51 10.02
C ALA A 27 -6.58 5.08 10.46
N ASN A 28 -5.52 4.30 10.28
CA ASN A 28 -4.18 4.62 10.78
C ASN A 28 -3.38 5.50 9.80
N ASP A 29 -4.06 6.10 8.81
CA ASP A 29 -3.48 6.82 7.66
C ASP A 29 -2.39 6.03 6.90
N ALA A 30 -2.24 4.72 7.14
CA ALA A 30 -1.37 3.89 6.36
C ALA A 30 -2.01 3.73 4.98
N ARG A 31 -1.22 3.97 3.92
CA ARG A 31 -1.68 3.82 2.54
C ARG A 31 -2.29 2.44 2.25
N THR A 32 -1.90 1.42 3.00
CA THR A 32 -2.46 0.05 2.97
C THR A 32 -3.95 -0.03 3.31
N ASP A 33 -4.49 0.88 4.13
CA ASP A 33 -5.89 0.79 4.61
C ASP A 33 -6.91 1.39 3.62
N THR A 34 -6.47 2.17 2.61
CA THR A 34 -7.38 2.80 1.64
C THR A 34 -7.53 2.00 0.34
N ASP A 35 -6.54 1.18 -0.01
CA ASP A 35 -6.46 0.52 -1.32
C ASP A 35 -6.87 -0.97 -1.32
N THR A 36 -7.17 -1.56 -0.16
CA THR A 36 -7.38 -3.01 0.05
C THR A 36 -8.48 -3.67 -0.81
N GLY A 37 -9.29 -2.90 -1.53
CA GLY A 37 -10.27 -3.41 -2.50
C GLY A 37 -10.16 -2.83 -3.92
N TYR A 38 -9.26 -1.88 -4.18
CA TYR A 38 -9.15 -1.17 -5.46
C TYR A 38 -7.79 -1.34 -6.14
N LEU A 39 -6.71 -1.49 -5.37
CA LEU A 39 -5.36 -1.71 -5.86
C LEU A 39 -4.68 -2.77 -5.00
N SER A 40 -4.24 -3.86 -5.61
CA SER A 40 -3.31 -4.78 -4.97
C SER A 40 -1.88 -4.39 -5.33
N GLU A 41 -1.02 -4.30 -4.33
CA GLU A 41 0.40 -4.15 -4.58
C GLU A 41 0.90 -5.36 -5.39
N LYS A 42 1.50 -5.07 -6.55
CA LYS A 42 2.13 -6.08 -7.40
C LYS A 42 3.60 -6.28 -7.08
N TRP A 43 4.28 -5.18 -6.79
CA TRP A 43 5.71 -5.17 -6.55
C TRP A 43 6.12 -3.92 -5.79
N HIS A 44 7.14 -4.04 -4.94
CA HIS A 44 7.77 -2.91 -4.27
C HIS A 44 9.27 -3.18 -4.06
N THR A 45 10.06 -2.11 -3.96
CA THR A 45 11.46 -2.19 -3.53
C THR A 45 11.88 -0.93 -2.77
N GLY A 46 13.03 -1.02 -2.09
CA GLY A 46 13.71 0.13 -1.52
C GLY A 46 14.67 0.75 -2.54
N LEU A 47 14.42 2.00 -2.94
CA LEU A 47 15.22 2.70 -3.94
C LEU A 47 16.29 3.64 -3.34
N GLY A 48 16.53 3.56 -2.03
CA GLY A 48 17.46 4.44 -1.33
C GLY A 48 16.84 5.76 -0.87
N THR A 49 17.62 6.84 -0.86
CA THR A 49 17.21 8.15 -0.32
C THR A 49 17.25 9.25 -1.38
N GLY A 50 16.46 10.31 -1.18
CA GLY A 50 16.47 11.48 -2.05
C GLY A 50 15.78 11.29 -3.39
N ILE A 51 14.89 10.29 -3.51
CA ILE A 51 13.94 10.11 -4.61
C ILE A 51 12.64 10.85 -4.26
N GLY A 52 11.96 11.42 -5.25
CA GLY A 52 10.63 12.02 -5.06
C GLY A 52 10.57 13.54 -5.21
N ALA A 53 11.53 14.17 -5.88
CA ALA A 53 11.34 15.54 -6.35
C ALA A 53 10.23 15.59 -7.42
N LEU A 54 9.57 16.74 -7.59
CA LEU A 54 8.57 16.91 -8.65
C LEU A 54 9.20 16.53 -10.01
N ASN A 55 8.49 15.73 -10.81
CA ASN A 55 8.96 15.21 -12.09
C ASN A 55 10.19 14.29 -12.03
N SER A 56 10.58 13.76 -10.86
CA SER A 56 11.74 12.87 -10.74
C SER A 56 11.51 11.45 -11.25
N ILE A 57 10.30 11.09 -11.64
CA ILE A 57 9.94 9.77 -12.20
C ILE A 57 9.34 9.97 -13.60
N LYS A 58 9.72 9.11 -14.54
CA LYS A 58 9.21 9.01 -15.92
C LYS A 58 9.00 7.53 -16.27
N SER A 59 8.09 7.30 -17.21
CA SER A 59 7.76 6.00 -17.80
C SER A 59 7.91 6.14 -19.30
N ALA A 60 8.63 5.22 -19.94
CA ALA A 60 8.72 5.09 -21.39
C ALA A 60 9.41 3.78 -21.77
N ASP A 61 8.92 3.13 -22.82
CA ASP A 61 9.61 2.08 -23.58
C ASP A 61 10.86 2.65 -24.28
N ILE A 62 12.02 2.58 -23.61
CA ILE A 62 13.30 3.13 -24.09
C ILE A 62 14.15 2.10 -24.82
N ASP A 63 13.88 0.81 -24.64
CA ASP A 63 14.61 -0.27 -25.33
C ASP A 63 13.80 -0.96 -26.45
N ASN A 64 12.54 -0.57 -26.62
CA ASN A 64 11.62 -0.95 -27.69
C ASN A 64 11.21 -2.44 -27.63
N ASP A 65 11.03 -2.98 -26.42
CA ASP A 65 10.55 -4.35 -26.21
C ASP A 65 9.00 -4.45 -26.08
N GLY A 66 8.33 -3.30 -25.93
CA GLY A 66 6.87 -3.17 -25.84
C GLY A 66 6.33 -3.03 -24.42
N GLU A 67 7.18 -3.09 -23.40
CA GLU A 67 6.88 -2.70 -22.03
C GLU A 67 7.55 -1.34 -21.73
N ASP A 68 7.02 -0.60 -20.74
CA ASP A 68 7.55 0.72 -20.38
C ASP A 68 8.58 0.57 -19.25
N GLU A 69 9.75 1.20 -19.35
CA GLU A 69 10.70 1.27 -18.23
C GLU A 69 10.35 2.40 -17.25
N LEU A 70 10.75 2.26 -15.98
CA LEU A 70 10.74 3.33 -15.00
C LEU A 70 12.10 4.02 -14.90
N ILE A 71 12.13 5.32 -15.19
CA ILE A 71 13.32 6.15 -15.09
C ILE A 71 13.16 7.14 -13.94
N PHE A 72 14.11 7.19 -13.01
CA PHE A 72 14.09 8.18 -11.95
C PHE A 72 15.46 8.66 -11.50
N GLY A 73 15.49 9.94 -11.13
CA GLY A 73 16.66 10.59 -10.57
C GLY A 73 16.58 10.72 -9.05
N ASN A 74 17.74 10.78 -8.39
CA ASN A 74 17.83 11.12 -6.98
C ASN A 74 18.55 12.46 -6.74
N SER A 75 18.47 12.96 -5.52
CA SER A 75 19.08 14.24 -5.11
C SER A 75 20.61 14.30 -5.25
N GLN A 76 21.29 13.17 -5.40
CA GLN A 76 22.74 13.09 -5.57
C GLN A 76 23.15 13.18 -7.05
N GLY A 77 22.18 13.23 -7.97
CA GLY A 77 22.42 13.31 -9.41
C GLY A 77 22.51 11.96 -10.10
N TYR A 78 22.24 10.85 -9.40
CA TYR A 78 22.16 9.53 -10.02
C TYR A 78 20.81 9.34 -10.71
N VAL A 79 20.86 8.64 -11.83
CA VAL A 79 19.74 8.15 -12.64
C VAL A 79 19.70 6.63 -12.53
N HIS A 80 18.51 6.11 -12.28
CA HIS A 80 18.18 4.69 -12.22
C HIS A 80 17.17 4.37 -13.34
N VAL A 81 17.30 3.19 -13.92
CA VAL A 81 16.34 2.62 -14.87
C VAL A 81 15.95 1.23 -14.38
N LEU A 82 14.65 1.04 -14.19
CA LEU A 82 14.03 -0.24 -13.86
C LEU A 82 13.26 -0.74 -15.08
N ASP A 83 13.46 -2.01 -15.38
CA ASP A 83 12.83 -2.74 -16.47
C ASP A 83 11.85 -3.78 -15.87
N TRP A 84 10.71 -3.98 -16.53
CA TRP A 84 9.65 -4.89 -16.11
C TRP A 84 9.92 -6.30 -16.63
N ASP A 85 10.16 -7.24 -15.71
CA ASP A 85 10.23 -8.66 -16.06
C ASP A 85 8.88 -9.33 -15.85
N ALA A 86 8.14 -9.50 -16.95
CA ALA A 86 6.86 -10.19 -16.97
C ALA A 86 6.93 -11.65 -16.49
N SER A 87 8.09 -12.30 -16.60
CA SER A 87 8.27 -13.69 -16.14
C SER A 87 8.39 -13.79 -14.62
N ASN A 88 8.93 -12.75 -13.99
CA ASN A 88 9.10 -12.66 -12.54
C ASN A 88 8.06 -11.77 -11.85
N GLU A 89 7.10 -11.22 -12.61
CA GLU A 89 6.09 -10.26 -12.15
C GLU A 89 6.70 -9.11 -11.31
N GLY A 90 7.84 -8.57 -11.75
CA GLY A 90 8.57 -7.58 -10.98
C GLY A 90 9.54 -6.75 -11.78
N TRP A 91 9.98 -5.65 -11.17
CA TRP A 91 10.98 -4.75 -11.76
C TRP A 91 12.39 -5.14 -11.35
N TYR A 92 13.36 -4.91 -12.23
CA TYR A 92 14.78 -5.06 -11.94
C TYR A 92 15.59 -3.87 -12.45
N GLU A 93 16.69 -3.52 -11.76
CA GLU A 93 17.54 -2.40 -12.17
C GLU A 93 18.44 -2.83 -13.33
N THR A 94 18.23 -2.22 -14.50
CA THR A 94 19.05 -2.47 -15.70
C THR A 94 20.20 -1.46 -15.82
N PHE A 95 20.02 -0.26 -15.26
CA PHE A 95 21.03 0.79 -15.29
C PHE A 95 21.02 1.67 -14.04
N GLN A 96 22.22 2.01 -13.57
CA GLN A 96 22.48 3.09 -12.62
C GLN A 96 23.75 3.84 -12.99
N THR A 97 23.75 5.15 -12.76
CA THR A 97 24.97 5.98 -12.89
C THR A 97 25.88 5.77 -11.68
N VAL A 98 27.21 5.80 -11.88
CA VAL A 98 28.25 5.62 -10.84
C VAL A 98 28.99 6.92 -10.52
#